data_AF-A0A1F6ICI0-F1
#
_entry.id   AF-A0A1F6ICI0-F1
#
_cell.length_a   1.000
_cell.length_b   1.000
_cell.length_c   1.000
_cell.angle_alpha   90.00
_cell.angle_beta   90.00
_cell.angle_gamma   90.00
#
_symmetry.space_group_name_H-M   'P 1'
#
loop_
_entity.id
_entity.type
_entity.pdbx_description
1 polymer ?
#
loop_
_entity_poly.entity_id
_entity_poly.type
_entity_poly.pdbx_seq_one_letter_code
_entity_poly.pdbx_strand_id
1 'polypeptide(L)'
;MNRSRLSRKLEKQTIKNLILSVLGIVIILVALVKFGIPFLVNISLFVSGDKTKQATTPDKNAFIPPPILSSEYDATNSAQIKIEGSGSPNQVIDLYINGNLVDKTETKDDSSFSFETLLVPGENIIRAKAITEDGKESNLSENLTVIFKSKSPSLEIKSPTDGSSFSKDQNTAEIKGTTDPHVRVTVNNFWAVIDEKNNFSYTLALKEGENEIKIVAQDQAGNKTEKNIKVTYQP
;
A
#
# COMPACT_ATOMS: atom_id res chain seq x y z
N MET A 1 61.95 -57.62 -64.89
CA MET A 1 61.15 -56.69 -65.72
C MET A 1 61.79 -55.30 -65.68
N ASN A 2 62.53 -54.92 -66.72
CA ASN A 2 63.17 -53.61 -66.82
C ASN A 2 62.12 -52.53 -67.12
N ARG A 3 61.82 -51.67 -66.14
CA ARG A 3 60.92 -50.52 -66.35
C ARG A 3 61.55 -49.56 -67.38
N SER A 4 60.81 -49.25 -68.45
CA SER A 4 61.24 -48.37 -69.53
C SER A 4 61.59 -46.96 -69.01
N ARG A 5 62.60 -46.31 -69.60
CA ARG A 5 63.03 -44.96 -69.22
C ARG A 5 61.89 -43.93 -69.31
N LEU A 6 60.94 -44.16 -70.23
CA LEU A 6 59.73 -43.34 -70.38
C LEU A 6 58.81 -43.45 -69.16
N SER A 7 58.59 -44.66 -68.63
CA SER A 7 57.69 -44.88 -67.50
C SER A 7 58.23 -44.25 -66.21
N ARG A 8 59.55 -44.30 -65.98
CA ARG A 8 60.18 -43.61 -64.84
C ARG A 8 60.08 -42.09 -64.93
N LYS A 9 60.11 -41.52 -66.14
CA LYS A 9 59.95 -40.06 -66.35
C LYS A 9 58.51 -39.63 -66.11
N LEU A 10 57.54 -40.43 -66.59
CA LEU A 10 56.11 -40.20 -66.34
C LEU A 10 55.77 -40.33 -64.84
N GLU A 11 56.28 -41.36 -64.15
CA GLU A 11 56.09 -41.57 -62.71
C GLU A 11 56.67 -40.41 -61.86
N LYS A 12 57.84 -39.89 -62.24
CA LYS A 12 58.39 -38.69 -61.58
C LYS A 12 57.56 -37.43 -61.85
N GLN A 13 57.01 -37.28 -63.05
CA GLN A 13 56.19 -36.14 -63.43
C GLN A 13 54.81 -36.18 -62.75
N THR A 14 54.19 -37.37 -62.63
CA THR A 14 52.94 -37.54 -61.89
C THR A 14 53.14 -37.30 -60.40
N ILE A 15 54.20 -37.83 -59.79
CA ILE A 15 54.51 -37.56 -58.37
C ILE A 15 54.74 -36.06 -58.14
N LYS A 16 55.48 -35.37 -59.03
CA LYS A 16 55.68 -33.92 -58.94
C LYS A 16 54.36 -33.16 -59.02
N ASN A 17 53.48 -33.52 -59.95
CA ASN A 17 52.17 -32.89 -60.10
C ASN A 17 51.25 -33.17 -58.90
N LEU A 18 51.35 -34.36 -58.30
CA LEU A 18 50.59 -34.76 -57.11
C LEU A 18 51.05 -34.00 -55.86
N ILE A 19 52.37 -33.83 -55.70
CA ILE A 19 52.92 -32.99 -54.60
C ILE A 19 52.49 -31.54 -54.78
N LEU A 20 52.53 -31.01 -56.01
CA LEU A 20 52.06 -29.65 -56.32
C LEU A 20 50.56 -29.46 -56.04
N SER A 21 49.71 -30.43 -56.39
CA SER A 21 48.28 -30.34 -56.12
C SER A 21 47.96 -30.45 -54.63
N VAL A 22 48.63 -31.33 -53.89
CA VAL A 22 48.48 -31.45 -52.43
C VAL A 22 48.94 -30.17 -51.73
N LEU A 23 50.08 -29.60 -52.14
CA LEU A 23 50.56 -28.33 -51.60
C LEU A 23 49.57 -27.19 -51.88
N GLY A 24 49.00 -27.15 -53.08
CA GLY A 24 47.96 -26.18 -53.45
C GLY A 24 46.71 -26.31 -52.57
N ILE A 25 46.22 -27.52 -52.32
CA ILE A 25 45.07 -27.78 -51.45
C ILE A 25 45.37 -27.32 -50.01
N VAL A 26 46.56 -27.61 -49.49
CA VAL A 26 46.98 -27.19 -48.15
C VAL A 26 47.02 -25.66 -48.05
N ILE A 27 47.55 -24.96 -49.06
CA ILE A 27 47.58 -23.50 -49.10
C ILE A 27 46.16 -22.93 -49.10
N ILE A 28 45.24 -23.50 -49.88
CA ILE A 28 43.83 -23.09 -49.93
C ILE A 28 43.14 -23.31 -48.58
N LEU A 29 43.37 -24.45 -47.92
CA LEU A 29 42.81 -24.74 -46.60
C LEU A 29 43.33 -23.75 -45.54
N VAL A 30 44.62 -23.43 -45.54
CA VAL A 30 45.20 -22.43 -44.65
C VAL A 30 44.60 -21.04 -44.91
N ALA A 31 44.41 -20.68 -46.18
CA ALA A 31 43.77 -19.42 -46.54
C ALA A 31 42.29 -19.36 -46.10
N LEU A 32 41.53 -20.45 -46.25
CA LEU A 32 40.14 -20.53 -45.78
C LEU A 32 40.04 -20.40 -44.25
N VAL A 33 40.93 -21.01 -43.50
CA VAL A 33 40.93 -20.88 -42.03
C VAL A 33 41.35 -19.47 -41.62
N LYS A 34 42.42 -18.93 -42.22
CA LYS A 34 42.96 -17.61 -41.85
C LYS A 34 42.10 -16.44 -42.31
N PHE A 35 41.45 -16.53 -43.47
CA PHE A 35 40.69 -15.42 -44.06
C PHE A 35 39.19 -15.69 -44.12
N GLY A 36 38.77 -16.94 -44.31
CA GLY A 36 37.36 -17.31 -44.40
C GLY A 36 36.61 -17.20 -43.07
N ILE A 37 37.19 -17.68 -41.96
CA ILE A 37 36.53 -17.57 -40.65
C ILE A 37 36.34 -16.11 -40.23
N PRO A 38 37.36 -15.22 -40.28
CA PRO A 38 37.17 -13.80 -39.97
C PRO A 38 36.16 -13.12 -40.90
N PHE A 39 36.16 -13.48 -42.19
CA PHE A 39 35.19 -12.96 -43.16
C PHE A 39 33.76 -13.36 -42.82
N LEU A 40 33.52 -14.61 -42.41
CA LEU A 40 32.20 -15.07 -41.95
C LEU A 40 31.76 -14.39 -40.65
N VAL A 41 32.68 -14.13 -39.72
CA VAL A 41 32.37 -13.37 -38.49
C VAL A 41 31.97 -11.94 -38.83
N ASN A 42 32.68 -11.27 -39.75
CA ASN A 42 32.35 -9.92 -40.16
C ASN A 42 31.00 -9.84 -40.90
N ILE A 43 30.68 -10.82 -41.76
CA ILE A 43 29.36 -10.93 -42.39
C ILE A 43 28.28 -11.23 -41.34
N SER A 44 28.56 -12.09 -40.35
CA SER A 44 27.62 -12.39 -39.26
C SER A 44 27.31 -11.12 -38.47
N LEU A 45 28.30 -10.29 -38.15
CA LEU A 45 28.09 -9.00 -37.49
C LEU A 45 27.30 -8.01 -38.37
N PHE A 46 27.55 -8.00 -39.68
CA PHE A 46 26.85 -7.12 -40.62
C PHE A 46 25.38 -7.54 -40.84
N VAL A 47 25.11 -8.85 -40.97
CA VAL A 47 23.75 -9.42 -41.13
C VAL A 47 22.97 -9.41 -39.81
N SER A 48 23.67 -9.59 -38.68
CA SER A 48 23.10 -9.42 -37.34
C SER A 48 22.89 -7.95 -36.96
N GLY A 49 23.33 -7.02 -37.84
CA GLY A 49 22.93 -5.62 -37.92
C GLY A 49 22.67 -4.96 -36.57
N ASP A 50 23.72 -4.59 -35.85
CA ASP A 50 23.64 -3.70 -34.67
C ASP A 50 22.54 -4.04 -33.63
N LYS A 51 22.12 -5.32 -33.55
CA LYS A 51 21.12 -5.81 -32.58
C LYS A 51 21.70 -6.15 -31.21
N THR A 52 22.94 -5.74 -30.93
CA THR A 52 23.54 -5.80 -29.57
C THR A 52 23.40 -4.49 -28.80
N LYS A 53 22.75 -3.47 -29.38
CA LYS A 53 22.06 -2.42 -28.62
C LYS A 53 20.56 -2.51 -28.82
N GLN A 54 19.99 -3.68 -28.57
CA GLN A 54 18.68 -3.65 -27.93
C GLN A 54 18.91 -3.20 -26.48
N ALA A 55 19.19 -1.90 -26.31
CA ALA A 55 18.66 -1.23 -25.15
C ALA A 55 17.17 -1.59 -25.19
N THR A 56 16.70 -2.34 -24.21
CA THR A 56 15.29 -2.36 -23.89
C THR A 56 14.86 -0.91 -23.87
N THR A 57 14.21 -0.44 -24.94
CA THR A 57 13.41 0.77 -24.86
C THR A 57 12.48 0.50 -23.68
N PRO A 58 12.61 1.21 -22.55
CA PRO A 58 11.75 0.96 -21.42
C PRO A 58 10.34 1.11 -21.94
N ASP A 59 9.55 0.07 -21.76
CA ASP A 59 8.19 -0.03 -22.28
C ASP A 59 7.47 1.28 -21.93
N LYS A 60 7.04 2.04 -22.94
CA LYS A 60 6.42 3.37 -22.71
C LYS A 60 5.16 3.25 -21.87
N ASN A 61 4.61 2.04 -21.75
CA ASN A 61 3.46 1.68 -20.91
C ASN A 61 3.81 0.77 -19.72
N ALA A 62 5.05 0.80 -19.20
CA ALA A 62 5.38 0.09 -17.97
C ALA A 62 4.40 0.49 -16.85
N PHE A 63 3.58 -0.48 -16.42
CA PHE A 63 2.57 -0.29 -15.39
C PHE A 63 3.24 0.01 -14.05
N ILE A 64 2.81 1.09 -13.40
CA ILE A 64 3.28 1.46 -12.05
C ILE A 64 2.18 1.06 -11.06
N PRO A 65 2.47 0.16 -10.11
CA PRO A 65 1.49 -0.21 -9.09
C PRO A 65 1.17 1.02 -8.22
N PRO A 66 -0.12 1.24 -7.86
CA PRO A 66 -0.47 2.29 -6.92
C PRO A 66 0.13 2.00 -5.54
N PRO A 67 0.48 3.04 -4.76
CA PRO A 67 0.93 2.86 -3.39
C PRO A 67 -0.20 2.34 -2.49
N ILE A 68 0.16 1.62 -1.44
CA ILE A 68 -0.76 1.16 -0.40
C ILE A 68 -0.67 2.14 0.77
N LEU A 69 -1.83 2.55 1.30
CA LEU A 69 -1.93 3.43 2.46
C LEU A 69 -2.47 2.69 3.67
N SER A 70 -2.02 3.10 4.85
CA SER A 70 -2.48 2.62 6.14
C SER A 70 -2.52 3.76 7.16
N SER A 71 -3.46 3.69 8.09
CA SER A 71 -3.51 4.53 9.27
C SER A 71 -3.78 3.67 10.50
N GLU A 72 -3.33 4.15 11.66
CA GLU A 72 -3.64 3.53 12.96
C GLU A 72 -5.11 3.74 13.38
N TYR A 73 -5.80 4.72 12.81
CA TYR A 73 -7.13 5.15 13.25
C TYR A 73 -8.11 5.26 12.07
N ASP A 74 -9.29 4.64 12.21
CA ASP A 74 -10.43 4.88 11.32
C ASP A 74 -11.16 6.19 11.67
N ALA A 75 -11.02 6.67 12.91
CA ALA A 75 -11.53 7.95 13.37
C ALA A 75 -10.63 8.55 14.46
N THR A 76 -10.46 9.88 14.45
CA THR A 76 -9.58 10.60 15.37
C THR A 76 -10.21 11.91 15.83
N ASN A 77 -9.81 12.36 17.02
CA ASN A 77 -10.13 13.69 17.53
C ASN A 77 -9.02 14.72 17.35
N SER A 78 -7.90 14.30 16.76
CA SER A 78 -6.82 15.18 16.33
C SER A 78 -7.00 15.54 14.86
N ALA A 79 -6.84 16.82 14.54
CA ALA A 79 -6.80 17.26 13.14
C ALA A 79 -5.54 16.74 12.44
N GLN A 80 -4.42 16.62 13.16
CA GLN A 80 -3.18 16.08 12.61
C GLN A 80 -3.18 14.56 12.70
N ILE A 81 -2.84 13.92 11.58
CA ILE A 81 -2.71 12.46 11.50
C ILE A 81 -1.43 12.06 10.76
N LYS A 82 -0.87 10.93 11.19
CA LYS A 82 0.20 10.24 10.48
C LYS A 82 -0.42 9.20 9.54
N ILE A 83 -0.11 9.28 8.26
CA ILE A 83 -0.49 8.29 7.25
C ILE A 83 0.78 7.57 6.82
N GLU A 84 0.76 6.26 6.91
CA GLU A 84 1.87 5.41 6.51
C GLU A 84 1.50 4.64 5.24
N GLY A 85 2.50 4.07 4.59
CA GLY A 85 2.24 3.27 3.40
C GLY A 85 3.48 2.62 2.83
N SER A 86 3.25 1.86 1.76
CA SER A 86 4.30 1.23 0.97
C SER A 86 4.11 1.47 -0.53
N GLY A 87 5.23 1.69 -1.22
CA GLY A 87 5.29 1.94 -2.65
C GLY A 87 6.57 1.35 -3.24
N SER A 88 6.78 1.42 -4.56
CA SER A 88 8.06 0.92 -5.08
C SER A 88 9.20 1.86 -4.64
N PRO A 89 10.44 1.36 -4.47
CA PRO A 89 11.58 2.20 -4.09
C PRO A 89 11.82 3.36 -5.07
N ASN A 90 12.36 4.47 -4.56
CA ASN A 90 12.75 5.65 -5.34
C ASN A 90 11.61 6.25 -6.17
N GLN A 91 10.41 6.31 -5.58
CA GLN A 91 9.24 6.95 -6.18
C GLN A 91 8.80 8.14 -5.32
N VAL A 92 8.34 9.19 -5.98
CA VAL A 92 7.62 10.28 -5.32
C VAL A 92 6.17 9.85 -5.15
N ILE A 93 5.64 9.99 -3.95
CA ILE A 93 4.25 9.73 -3.61
C ILE A 93 3.55 11.08 -3.44
N ASP A 94 2.52 11.31 -4.24
CA ASP A 94 1.60 12.44 -4.12
C ASP A 94 0.42 12.02 -3.24
N LEU A 95 0.19 12.74 -2.14
CA LEU A 95 -0.94 12.51 -1.22
C LEU A 95 -2.12 13.41 -1.58
N TYR A 96 -3.29 12.82 -1.69
CA TYR A 96 -4.55 13.50 -1.95
C TYR A 96 -5.51 13.32 -0.78
N ILE A 97 -6.12 14.41 -0.33
CA ILE A 97 -7.22 14.38 0.64
C ILE A 97 -8.43 15.07 0.01
N ASN A 98 -9.56 14.36 -0.03
CA ASN A 98 -10.81 14.83 -0.63
C ASN A 98 -10.61 15.31 -2.09
N GLY A 99 -9.71 14.66 -2.83
CA GLY A 99 -9.38 14.97 -4.22
C GLY A 99 -8.35 16.07 -4.43
N ASN A 100 -7.93 16.79 -3.39
CA ASN A 100 -6.90 17.83 -3.51
C ASN A 100 -5.52 17.26 -3.16
N LEU A 101 -4.51 17.59 -3.96
CA LEU A 101 -3.12 17.30 -3.63
C LEU A 101 -2.71 18.13 -2.40
N VAL A 102 -2.34 17.47 -1.31
CA VAL A 102 -2.00 18.12 -0.04
C VAL A 102 -0.52 18.05 0.31
N ASP A 103 0.18 17.00 -0.12
CA ASP A 103 1.57 16.77 0.25
C ASP A 103 2.28 15.83 -0.73
N LYS A 104 3.62 15.79 -0.67
CA LYS A 104 4.49 14.90 -1.46
C LYS A 104 5.65 14.38 -0.62
N THR A 105 5.97 13.10 -0.75
CA THR A 105 7.16 12.49 -0.12
C THR A 105 7.82 11.50 -1.06
N GLU A 106 9.04 11.07 -0.78
CA GLU A 106 9.68 9.96 -1.48
C GLU A 106 9.58 8.66 -0.67
N THR A 107 9.55 7.52 -1.38
CA THR A 107 9.69 6.20 -0.76
C THR A 107 11.14 5.98 -0.32
N LYS A 108 11.31 5.43 0.88
CA LYS A 108 12.62 5.04 1.41
C LYS A 108 13.11 3.76 0.73
N ASP A 109 14.38 3.40 0.97
CA ASP A 109 15.00 2.16 0.47
C ASP A 109 14.23 0.90 0.87
N ASP A 110 13.55 0.92 2.03
CA ASP A 110 12.71 -0.17 2.53
C ASP A 110 11.29 -0.17 1.95
N SER A 111 11.04 0.64 0.90
CA SER A 111 9.72 0.82 0.26
C SER A 111 8.66 1.50 1.13
N SER A 112 9.00 1.97 2.33
CA SER A 112 8.08 2.67 3.21
C SER A 112 8.04 4.18 2.95
N PHE A 113 6.91 4.80 3.28
CA PHE A 113 6.78 6.25 3.34
C PHE A 113 5.80 6.65 4.45
N SER A 114 5.84 7.93 4.83
CA SER A 114 4.96 8.49 5.85
C SER A 114 4.67 9.94 5.53
N PHE A 115 3.45 10.36 5.84
CA PHE A 115 2.99 11.74 5.77
C PHE A 115 2.49 12.19 7.14
N GLU A 116 2.70 13.46 7.47
CA GLU A 116 2.00 14.14 8.55
C GLU A 116 1.13 15.22 7.94
N THR A 117 -0.19 15.06 8.07
CA THR A 117 -1.15 15.92 7.34
C THR A 117 -2.31 16.33 8.23
N LEU A 118 -3.08 17.33 7.77
CA LEU A 118 -4.23 17.87 8.47
C LEU A 118 -5.54 17.40 7.83
N LEU A 119 -6.42 16.83 8.64
CA LEU A 119 -7.77 16.44 8.29
C LEU A 119 -8.74 17.62 8.43
N VAL A 120 -9.77 17.61 7.59
CA VAL A 120 -10.92 18.52 7.74
C VAL A 120 -12.02 17.84 8.55
N PRO A 121 -12.86 18.60 9.29
CA PRO A 121 -13.94 18.00 10.09
C PRO A 121 -14.87 17.13 9.24
N GLY A 122 -15.18 15.94 9.74
CA GLY A 122 -15.99 14.95 9.05
C GLY A 122 -15.18 13.84 8.40
N GLU A 123 -15.73 13.25 7.34
CA GLU A 123 -15.10 12.17 6.59
C GLU A 123 -14.00 12.71 5.67
N ASN A 124 -12.81 12.11 5.72
CA ASN A 124 -11.68 12.43 4.85
C ASN A 124 -11.34 11.21 4.01
N ILE A 125 -11.41 11.36 2.69
CA ILE A 125 -11.02 10.32 1.74
C ILE A 125 -9.58 10.59 1.33
N ILE A 126 -8.68 9.70 1.77
CA ILE A 126 -7.24 9.81 1.56
C ILE A 126 -6.84 8.82 0.46
N ARG A 127 -6.11 9.31 -0.54
CA ARG A 127 -5.60 8.51 -1.66
C ARG A 127 -4.19 8.96 -1.99
N ALA A 128 -3.42 8.09 -2.62
CA ALA A 128 -2.08 8.44 -3.06
C ALA A 128 -1.80 7.93 -4.48
N LYS A 129 -0.81 8.56 -5.12
CA LYS A 129 -0.32 8.21 -6.45
C LYS A 129 1.20 8.17 -6.41
N ALA A 130 1.80 7.17 -7.03
CA ALA A 130 3.24 7.09 -7.21
C ALA A 130 3.67 7.70 -8.55
N ILE A 131 4.80 8.41 -8.51
CA ILE A 131 5.43 9.07 -9.65
C ILE A 131 6.89 8.59 -9.70
N THR A 132 7.28 7.96 -10.80
CA THR A 132 8.69 7.56 -11.03
C THR A 132 9.55 8.76 -11.39
N GLU A 133 10.88 8.64 -11.27
CA GLU A 133 11.84 9.66 -11.73
C GLU A 133 11.61 10.14 -13.18
N ASP A 134 11.18 9.24 -14.07
CA ASP A 134 10.85 9.55 -15.48
C ASP A 134 9.51 10.29 -15.66
N GLY A 135 8.82 10.66 -14.57
CA GLY A 135 7.55 11.38 -14.58
C GLY A 135 6.32 10.54 -14.93
N LYS A 136 6.45 9.22 -15.03
CA LYS A 136 5.29 8.32 -15.19
C LYS A 136 4.52 8.18 -13.88
N GLU A 137 3.20 8.10 -13.99
CA GLU A 137 2.27 8.08 -12.86
C GLU A 137 1.55 6.74 -12.72
N SER A 138 1.26 6.33 -11.49
CA SER A 138 0.33 5.23 -11.18
C SER A 138 -1.13 5.67 -11.27
N ASN A 139 -2.05 4.70 -11.21
CA ASN A 139 -3.42 4.99 -10.79
C ASN A 139 -3.46 5.47 -9.33
N LEU A 140 -4.59 6.05 -8.91
CA LEU A 140 -4.83 6.33 -7.49
C LEU A 140 -4.93 5.03 -6.70
N SER A 141 -4.47 5.08 -5.44
CA SER A 141 -4.68 4.01 -4.47
C SER A 141 -6.16 3.77 -4.17
N GLU A 142 -6.40 2.67 -3.45
CA GLU A 142 -7.66 2.46 -2.75
C GLU A 142 -7.96 3.62 -1.77
N ASN A 143 -9.23 3.82 -1.47
CA ASN A 143 -9.67 4.84 -0.54
C ASN A 143 -9.31 4.43 0.89
N LEU A 144 -8.52 5.27 1.57
CA LEU A 144 -8.35 5.23 3.02
C LEU A 144 -9.26 6.30 3.62
N THR A 145 -10.32 5.89 4.31
CA THR A 145 -11.27 6.82 4.92
C THR A 145 -10.95 7.02 6.40
N VAL A 146 -10.77 8.27 6.82
CA VAL A 146 -10.58 8.63 8.23
C VAL A 146 -11.56 9.71 8.64
N ILE A 147 -12.29 9.49 9.74
CA ILE A 147 -13.26 10.45 10.26
C ILE A 147 -12.60 11.33 11.32
N PHE A 148 -12.53 12.64 11.07
CA PHE A 148 -12.09 13.61 12.07
C PHE A 148 -13.29 14.24 12.80
N LYS A 149 -13.38 14.01 14.10
CA LYS A 149 -14.38 14.64 14.98
C LYS A 149 -13.69 15.27 16.19
N SER A 150 -13.75 16.59 16.32
CA SER A 150 -13.17 17.30 17.47
C SER A 150 -14.15 17.60 18.62
N LYS A 151 -15.45 17.38 18.41
CA LYS A 151 -16.49 17.71 19.38
C LYS A 151 -16.91 16.47 20.16
N SER A 152 -16.98 16.61 21.48
CA SER A 152 -17.57 15.59 22.36
C SER A 152 -19.04 15.35 22.05
N PRO A 153 -19.53 14.11 22.23
CA PRO A 153 -20.91 13.76 21.94
C PRO A 153 -21.87 14.45 22.90
N SER A 154 -23.08 14.77 22.45
CA SER A 154 -24.15 15.20 23.35
C SER A 154 -24.53 14.07 24.32
N LEU A 155 -24.85 14.43 25.57
CA LEU A 155 -25.35 13.51 26.58
C LEU A 155 -26.41 14.21 27.41
N GLU A 156 -27.66 13.82 27.22
CA GLU A 156 -28.81 14.32 27.98
C GLU A 156 -29.42 13.18 28.79
N ILE A 157 -29.64 13.39 30.08
CA ILE A 157 -30.28 12.42 30.97
C ILE A 157 -31.72 12.91 31.18
N LYS A 158 -32.69 12.08 30.79
CA LYS A 158 -34.12 12.35 30.92
C LYS A 158 -34.69 11.80 32.23
N SER A 159 -34.16 10.67 32.68
CA SER A 159 -34.57 10.02 33.93
C SER A 159 -33.45 9.11 34.44
N PRO A 160 -33.26 8.95 35.75
CA PRO A 160 -33.79 9.83 36.79
C PRO A 160 -33.13 11.22 36.76
N THR A 161 -33.75 12.22 37.36
CA THR A 161 -33.09 13.52 37.61
C THR A 161 -32.16 13.41 38.80
N ASP A 162 -31.14 14.26 38.85
CA ASP A 162 -30.25 14.33 40.01
C ASP A 162 -31.03 14.62 41.30
N GLY A 163 -30.71 13.90 42.37
CA GLY A 163 -31.41 13.94 43.67
C GLY A 163 -32.72 13.13 43.75
N SER A 164 -33.07 12.35 42.72
CA SER A 164 -34.28 11.52 42.74
C SER A 164 -34.26 10.51 43.90
N SER A 165 -35.42 10.27 44.50
CA SER A 165 -35.60 9.28 45.57
C SER A 165 -36.49 8.13 45.14
N PHE A 166 -36.13 6.91 45.54
CA PHE A 166 -36.79 5.65 45.21
C PHE A 166 -37.25 4.97 46.50
N SER A 167 -38.50 4.51 46.54
CA SER A 167 -39.10 3.83 47.70
C SER A 167 -38.93 2.32 47.63
N LYS A 168 -39.31 1.61 48.71
CA LYS A 168 -39.26 0.15 48.88
C LYS A 168 -39.60 -0.72 47.66
N ASP A 169 -40.62 -0.34 46.88
CA ASP A 169 -41.05 -1.13 45.72
C ASP A 169 -40.23 -0.84 44.45
N GLN A 170 -39.21 0.02 44.53
CA GLN A 170 -38.41 0.53 43.41
C GLN A 170 -36.90 0.31 43.64
N ASN A 171 -36.49 -0.94 43.84
CA ASN A 171 -35.08 -1.32 44.00
C ASN A 171 -34.22 -1.19 42.72
N THR A 172 -34.78 -0.65 41.64
CA THR A 172 -34.07 -0.40 40.37
C THR A 172 -34.38 1.01 39.85
N ALA A 173 -33.38 1.65 39.25
CA ALA A 173 -33.53 2.88 38.50
C ALA A 173 -33.39 2.59 37.00
N GLU A 174 -34.31 3.10 36.19
CA GLU A 174 -34.18 3.07 34.73
C GLU A 174 -33.55 4.39 34.26
N ILE A 175 -32.27 4.32 33.89
CA ILE A 175 -31.50 5.46 33.38
C ILE A 175 -31.85 5.61 31.90
N LYS A 176 -32.53 6.70 31.54
CA LYS A 176 -32.91 7.05 30.18
C LYS A 176 -32.30 8.38 29.78
N GLY A 177 -31.97 8.49 28.51
CA GLY A 177 -31.48 9.74 27.95
C GLY A 177 -31.34 9.71 26.44
N THR A 178 -30.68 10.73 25.90
CA THR A 178 -30.39 10.89 24.48
C THR A 178 -28.93 11.24 24.26
N THR A 179 -28.39 10.82 23.12
CA THR A 179 -27.01 11.05 22.69
C THR A 179 -26.95 11.28 21.17
N ASP A 180 -25.77 11.64 20.66
CA ASP A 180 -25.51 11.71 19.22
C ASP A 180 -25.46 10.32 18.55
N PRO A 181 -25.64 10.23 17.21
CA PRO A 181 -25.45 9.00 16.46
C PRO A 181 -24.02 8.44 16.53
N HIS A 182 -23.90 7.12 16.40
CA HIS A 182 -22.62 6.39 16.41
C HIS A 182 -21.80 6.62 17.71
N VAL A 183 -22.50 6.79 18.82
CA VAL A 183 -21.92 6.94 20.17
C VAL A 183 -22.23 5.71 21.00
N ARG A 184 -21.31 5.33 21.88
CA ARG A 184 -21.50 4.30 22.90
C ARG A 184 -21.77 5.00 24.23
N VAL A 185 -22.78 4.54 24.97
CA VAL A 185 -23.08 5.06 26.31
C VAL A 185 -22.85 3.96 27.34
N THR A 186 -22.22 4.33 28.46
CA THR A 186 -22.04 3.45 29.61
C THR A 186 -22.61 4.06 30.88
N VAL A 187 -23.19 3.23 31.75
CA VAL A 187 -23.70 3.58 33.08
C VAL A 187 -22.92 2.76 34.09
N ASN A 188 -22.14 3.40 34.96
CA ASN A 188 -21.20 2.74 35.88
C ASN A 188 -20.34 1.67 35.18
N ASN A 189 -19.80 2.03 34.00
CA ASN A 189 -19.00 1.17 33.12
C ASN A 189 -19.73 0.02 32.42
N PHE A 190 -21.04 -0.15 32.63
CA PHE A 190 -21.87 -1.12 31.90
C PHE A 190 -22.50 -0.48 30.66
N TRP A 191 -22.61 -1.23 29.56
CA TRP A 191 -23.15 -0.70 28.30
C TRP A 191 -24.66 -0.49 28.39
N ALA A 192 -25.11 0.71 28.00
CA ALA A 192 -26.52 1.01 27.81
C ALA A 192 -26.98 0.57 26.41
N VAL A 193 -28.24 0.18 26.28
CA VAL A 193 -28.85 -0.11 24.97
C VAL A 193 -29.24 1.21 24.32
N ILE A 194 -28.93 1.38 23.03
CA ILE A 194 -29.27 2.58 22.26
C ILE A 194 -30.20 2.17 21.11
N ASP A 195 -31.31 2.87 20.94
CA ASP A 195 -32.26 2.66 19.86
C ASP A 195 -31.89 3.45 18.58
N GLU A 196 -32.64 3.23 17.49
CA GLU A 196 -32.44 3.93 16.21
C GLU A 196 -32.63 5.46 16.28
N LYS A 197 -33.28 5.95 17.34
CA LYS A 197 -33.51 7.38 17.59
C LYS A 197 -32.45 7.97 18.55
N ASN A 198 -31.41 7.19 18.87
CA ASN A 198 -30.34 7.54 19.80
C ASN A 198 -30.82 7.81 21.24
N ASN A 199 -31.96 7.23 21.64
CA ASN A 199 -32.31 7.14 23.06
C ASN A 199 -31.54 5.97 23.66
N PHE A 200 -30.89 6.22 24.79
CA PHE A 200 -30.24 5.15 25.56
C PHE A 200 -31.09 4.79 26.78
N SER A 201 -31.08 3.51 27.15
CA SER A 201 -31.67 3.01 28.39
C SER A 201 -30.77 1.97 29.07
N TYR A 202 -30.73 2.02 30.40
CA TYR A 202 -30.07 1.01 31.23
C TYR A 202 -30.79 0.88 32.58
N THR A 203 -31.06 -0.36 32.99
CA THR A 203 -31.65 -0.63 34.31
C THR A 203 -30.56 -0.92 35.33
N LEU A 204 -30.40 -0.04 36.31
CA LEU A 204 -29.45 -0.15 37.40
C LEU A 204 -30.13 -0.64 38.67
N ALA A 205 -29.59 -1.69 39.31
CA ALA A 205 -30.00 -2.07 40.66
C ALA A 205 -29.46 -1.06 41.68
N LEU A 206 -30.34 -0.54 42.53
CA LEU A 206 -30.00 0.43 43.57
C LEU A 206 -29.57 -0.27 44.86
N LYS A 207 -28.58 0.31 45.53
CA LYS A 207 -28.19 -0.06 46.90
C LYS A 207 -28.92 0.85 47.89
N GLU A 208 -29.17 0.37 49.09
CA GLU A 208 -29.75 1.20 50.16
C GLU A 208 -28.89 2.44 50.40
N GLY A 209 -29.54 3.62 50.50
CA GLY A 209 -28.87 4.90 50.66
C GLY A 209 -28.58 5.62 49.34
N GLU A 210 -27.51 6.43 49.34
CA GLU A 210 -27.09 7.22 48.17
C GLU A 210 -26.38 6.33 47.14
N ASN A 211 -26.79 6.45 45.88
CA ASN A 211 -26.19 5.79 44.73
C ASN A 211 -25.68 6.87 43.78
N GLU A 212 -24.35 6.91 43.60
CA GLU A 212 -23.73 7.72 42.56
C GLU A 212 -23.73 6.95 41.24
N ILE A 213 -24.27 7.57 40.20
CA ILE A 213 -24.40 6.99 38.87
C ILE A 213 -23.58 7.84 37.91
N LYS A 214 -22.56 7.24 37.32
CA LYS A 214 -21.71 7.82 36.30
C LYS A 214 -22.14 7.37 34.92
N ILE A 215 -22.53 8.32 34.08
CA ILE A 215 -22.93 8.09 32.69
C ILE A 215 -21.87 8.69 31.77
N VAL A 216 -21.30 7.89 30.88
CA VAL A 216 -20.28 8.32 29.91
C VAL A 216 -20.73 8.00 28.50
N ALA A 217 -20.80 9.02 27.66
CA ALA A 217 -20.98 8.90 26.21
C ALA A 217 -19.62 9.04 25.53
N GLN A 218 -19.28 8.10 24.63
CA GLN A 218 -18.02 8.09 23.87
C GLN A 218 -18.28 7.85 22.38
N ASP A 219 -17.72 8.70 21.51
CA ASP A 219 -17.81 8.51 20.07
C ASP A 219 -16.67 7.66 19.49
N GLN A 220 -16.75 7.36 18.18
CA GLN A 220 -15.73 6.57 17.45
C GLN A 220 -14.35 7.23 17.40
N ALA A 221 -14.27 8.56 17.52
CA ALA A 221 -13.03 9.32 17.53
C ALA A 221 -12.40 9.40 18.94
N GLY A 222 -13.04 8.80 19.94
CA GLY A 222 -12.59 8.77 21.33
C GLY A 222 -13.02 9.98 22.17
N ASN A 223 -13.82 10.89 21.63
CA ASN A 223 -14.33 12.02 22.40
C ASN A 223 -15.35 11.55 23.44
N LYS A 224 -15.31 12.14 24.63
CA LYS A 224 -16.15 11.74 25.76
C LYS A 224 -16.93 12.90 26.35
N THR A 225 -18.13 12.60 26.81
CA THR A 225 -18.94 13.43 27.70
C THR A 225 -19.35 12.60 28.90
N GLU A 226 -19.14 13.13 30.10
CA GLU A 226 -19.45 12.47 31.37
C GLU A 226 -20.45 13.29 32.16
N LYS A 227 -21.42 12.61 32.78
CA LYS A 227 -22.37 13.18 33.73
C LYS A 227 -22.52 12.25 34.92
N ASN A 228 -22.53 12.84 36.11
CA ASN A 228 -22.79 12.14 37.35
C ASN A 228 -24.13 12.61 37.92
N ILE A 229 -24.96 11.67 38.34
CA ILE A 229 -26.20 11.95 39.07
C ILE A 229 -26.21 11.11 40.35
N LYS A 230 -26.85 11.64 41.37
CA LYS A 230 -27.07 10.96 42.65
C LYS A 230 -28.53 10.63 42.81
N VAL A 231 -28.82 9.42 43.25
CA VAL A 231 -30.18 9.00 43.60
C VAL A 231 -30.18 8.30 44.94
N THR A 232 -31.27 8.40 45.69
CA THR A 232 -31.39 7.82 47.03
C THR A 232 -32.42 6.71 47.01
N TYR A 233 -32.09 5.53 47.52
CA TYR A 233 -33.04 4.44 47.71
C TYR A 233 -33.30 4.19 49.19
N GLN A 234 -34.58 4.24 49.58
CA GLN A 234 -35.06 4.03 50.95
C GLN A 234 -36.06 2.85 50.97
N PRO A 235 -35.62 1.66 51.43
CA PRO A 235 -36.43 0.44 51.50
C PRO A 235 -37.47 0.40 52.63
#